data_AF-A0AAW1HRY8-F1
#
_entry.id   AF-A0AAW1HRY8-F1
#
_cell.length_a   1.000
_cell.length_b   1.000
_cell.length_c   1.000
_cell.angle_alpha   90.00
_cell.angle_beta   90.00
_cell.angle_gamma   90.00
#
_symmetry.space_group_name_H-M   'P 1'
#
loop_
_entity.id
_entity.type
_entity.pdbx_description
1 polymer ?
#
loop_
_entity_poly.entity_id
_entity_poly.type
_entity_poly.pdbx_seq_one_letter_code
_entity_poly.pdbx_strand_id
1 'polypeptide(L)'
;MAIECVVCSSSIGRCDGYLSCRSICNRNFHCSCVNISVKQLARMKEDGSIQNWSCSSCSVNIIKNMPHDGQSYSITCDGVGGSDGVGDAGSSNILQLTRLE
;
A
#
# COMPACT_ATOMS: atom_id res chain seq x y z
N MET A 1 9.00 -22.29 16.91
CA MET A 1 8.70 -21.91 15.51
C MET A 1 9.27 -20.53 15.28
N ALA A 2 10.06 -20.35 14.22
CA ALA A 2 10.54 -19.04 13.79
C ALA A 2 9.45 -18.38 12.94
N ILE A 3 9.27 -17.06 13.08
CA ILE A 3 8.42 -16.27 12.19
C ILE A 3 9.29 -15.87 11.01
N GLU A 4 8.84 -16.07 9.78
CA GLU A 4 9.62 -15.77 8.58
C GLU A 4 8.96 -14.64 7.76
N CYS A 5 9.79 -13.76 7.21
CA CYS A 5 9.33 -12.72 6.32
C CYS A 5 9.19 -13.27 4.91
N VAL A 6 8.02 -13.11 4.30
CA VAL A 6 7.78 -13.63 2.95
C VAL A 6 8.52 -12.86 1.85
N VAL A 7 8.99 -11.64 2.13
CA VAL A 7 9.66 -10.79 1.13
C VAL A 7 11.13 -11.14 0.99
N CYS A 8 11.86 -11.25 2.12
CA CYS A 8 13.29 -11.53 2.11
C CYS A 8 13.64 -12.98 2.49
N SER A 9 12.65 -13.81 2.82
CA SER A 9 12.84 -15.18 3.30
C SER A 9 13.68 -15.32 4.57
N SER A 10 14.03 -14.22 5.23
CA SER A 10 14.75 -14.22 6.50
C SER A 10 13.81 -14.38 7.69
N SER A 11 14.33 -15.00 8.76
CA SER A 11 13.64 -15.07 10.05
C SER A 11 13.47 -13.67 10.65
N ILE A 12 12.28 -13.41 11.19
CA ILE A 12 11.92 -12.21 11.96
C ILE A 12 12.31 -12.49 13.41
N GLY A 13 13.29 -11.76 13.93
CA GLY A 13 13.72 -11.81 15.31
C GLY A 13 12.74 -11.12 16.25
N ARG A 14 12.91 -11.33 17.56
CA ARG A 14 12.03 -10.74 18.60
C ARG A 14 12.11 -9.20 18.66
N CYS A 15 13.22 -8.63 18.18
CA CYS A 15 13.44 -7.19 18.15
C CYS A 15 13.04 -6.56 16.82
N ASP A 16 12.72 -7.36 15.81
CA ASP A 16 12.36 -6.86 14.49
C ASP A 16 10.91 -6.40 14.48
N GLY A 17 10.68 -5.16 14.05
CA GLY A 17 9.34 -4.68 13.78
C GLY A 17 8.74 -5.47 12.62
N TYR A 18 7.61 -6.13 12.85
CA TYR A 18 6.90 -6.87 11.80
C TYR A 18 5.39 -6.59 11.80
N LEU A 19 4.79 -6.84 10.64
CA LEU A 19 3.35 -6.80 10.40
C LEU A 19 2.86 -8.16 9.90
N SER A 20 1.62 -8.49 10.23
CA SER A 20 0.96 -9.71 9.78
C SER A 20 -0.29 -9.36 8.99
N CYS A 21 -0.40 -9.85 7.76
CA CYS A 21 -1.62 -9.72 6.97
C CYS A 21 -2.59 -10.85 7.36
N ARG A 22 -3.14 -10.78 8.58
CA ARG A 22 -3.92 -11.86 9.20
C ARG A 22 -5.22 -12.16 8.46
N SER A 23 -5.88 -11.13 7.95
CA SER A 23 -7.24 -11.26 7.42
C SER A 23 -7.33 -11.88 6.01
N ILE A 24 -6.19 -12.03 5.31
CA ILE A 24 -6.22 -12.41 3.88
C ILE A 24 -5.24 -13.53 3.56
N CYS A 25 -3.93 -13.30 3.71
CA CYS A 25 -2.92 -14.31 3.34
C CYS A 25 -2.23 -14.97 4.54
N ASN A 26 -2.47 -14.48 5.75
CA ASN A 26 -1.89 -14.96 7.01
C ASN A 26 -0.35 -15.05 6.99
N ARG A 27 0.32 -14.12 6.28
CA ARG A 27 1.78 -14.04 6.14
C ARG A 27 2.37 -12.90 6.97
N ASN A 28 3.67 -13.00 7.26
CA ASN A 28 4.42 -12.03 8.06
C ASN A 28 5.46 -11.28 7.22
N PHE A 29 5.69 -10.02 7.61
CA PHE A 29 6.49 -9.08 6.84
C PHE A 29 7.33 -8.23 7.80
N HIS A 30 8.64 -8.12 7.57
CA HIS A 30 9.43 -7.06 8.22
C HIS A 30 8.87 -5.70 7.82
N CYS A 31 8.78 -4.77 8.76
CA CYS A 31 8.33 -3.41 8.48
C CYS A 31 9.21 -2.75 7.41
N SER A 32 10.52 -2.97 7.45
CA SER A 32 11.47 -2.49 6.42
C SER A 32 11.17 -3.05 5.03
N CYS A 33 10.84 -4.34 4.92
CA CYS A 33 10.53 -4.98 3.64
C CYS A 33 9.23 -4.47 3.00
N VAL A 34 8.33 -3.87 3.78
CA VAL A 34 7.07 -3.26 3.28
C VAL A 34 7.07 -1.73 3.43
N ASN A 35 8.25 -1.14 3.60
CA ASN A 35 8.45 0.31 3.68
C ASN A 35 7.63 1.01 4.78
N ILE A 36 7.40 0.33 5.90
CA ILE A 36 6.77 0.89 7.11
C ILE A 36 7.87 1.34 8.06
N SER A 37 7.91 2.63 8.36
CA SER A 37 8.82 3.17 9.36
C SER A 37 8.38 2.79 10.78
N VAL A 38 9.32 2.79 11.74
CA VAL A 38 9.02 2.55 13.17
C VAL A 38 8.00 3.56 13.72
N LYS A 39 8.09 4.83 13.30
CA LYS A 39 7.12 5.87 13.68
C LYS A 39 5.71 5.55 13.17
N GLN A 40 5.60 5.08 11.93
CA GLN A 40 4.31 4.68 11.37
C GLN A 40 3.77 3.43 12.05
N LEU A 41 4.62 2.43 12.33
CA LEU A 41 4.24 1.25 13.10
C LEU A 41 3.70 1.62 14.49
N ALA A 42 4.35 2.56 15.19
CA ALA A 42 3.91 3.04 16.49
C ALA A 42 2.50 3.67 16.41
N ARG A 43 2.27 4.54 15.43
CA ARG A 43 0.94 5.13 15.19
C ARG A 43 -0.13 4.09 14.88
N MET A 44 0.19 3.11 14.03
CA MET A 44 -0.74 2.02 13.69
C MET A 44 -1.10 1.15 14.91
N LYS A 45 -0.18 1.01 15.88
CA LYS A 45 -0.45 0.31 17.14
C LYS A 45 -1.33 1.14 18.07
N GLU A 46 -1.05 2.43 18.18
CA GLU A 46 -1.81 3.37 19.01
C GLU A 46 -3.27 3.49 18.57
N ASP A 47 -3.48 3.63 17.26
CA ASP A 47 -4.80 3.77 16.65
C ASP A 47 -5.52 2.42 16.41
N GLY A 48 -4.86 1.29 16.64
CA GLY A 48 -5.42 -0.05 16.43
C GLY A 48 -5.52 -0.48 14.95
N SER A 49 -5.24 0.43 14.01
CA SER A 49 -5.18 0.19 12.56
C SER A 49 -4.26 -0.97 12.14
N ILE A 50 -3.33 -1.41 13.00
CA ILE A 50 -2.49 -2.59 12.77
C ILE A 50 -3.28 -3.88 12.51
N GLN A 51 -4.48 -4.02 13.08
CA GLN A 51 -5.33 -5.21 12.91
C GLN A 51 -5.94 -5.30 11.50
N ASN A 52 -6.11 -4.15 10.85
CA ASN A 52 -6.70 -4.03 9.51
C ASN A 52 -5.64 -3.95 8.40
N TRP A 53 -4.36 -4.06 8.76
CA TRP A 53 -3.29 -3.97 7.78
C TRP A 53 -3.31 -5.16 6.81
N SER A 54 -3.23 -4.86 5.52
CA SER A 54 -3.09 -5.82 4.44
C SER A 54 -1.78 -5.59 3.70
N CYS A 55 -1.13 -6.68 3.26
CA CYS A 55 0.06 -6.55 2.41
C CYS A 55 -0.35 -6.08 1.01
N SER A 56 0.57 -5.40 0.30
CA SER A 56 0.28 -4.80 -1.00
C SER A 56 -0.33 -5.78 -2.02
N SER A 57 0.12 -7.03 -2.04
CA SER A 57 -0.45 -8.07 -2.92
C SER A 57 -1.92 -8.35 -2.61
N CYS A 58 -2.29 -8.38 -1.33
CA CYS A 58 -3.66 -8.60 -0.90
C CYS A 58 -4.52 -7.35 -1.08
N SER A 59 -3.97 -6.15 -0.84
CA SER A 59 -4.67 -4.88 -1.08
C SER A 59 -5.09 -4.74 -2.55
N VAL A 60 -4.23 -5.12 -3.49
CA VAL A 60 -4.54 -5.12 -4.93
C VAL A 60 -5.60 -6.16 -5.30
N ASN A 61 -5.60 -7.34 -4.64
CA ASN A 61 -6.58 -8.39 -4.91
C ASN A 61 -7.97 -8.10 -4.33
N ILE A 62 -8.08 -7.35 -3.21
CA ILE A 62 -9.38 -6.89 -2.70
C ILE A 62 -10.08 -5.99 -3.73
N ILE A 63 -9.33 -5.11 -4.40
CA ILE A 63 -9.88 -4.19 -5.41
C ILE A 63 -10.45 -4.96 -6.61
N LYS A 64 -9.89 -6.13 -6.95
CA LYS A 64 -10.33 -6.94 -8.09
C LYS A 64 -11.57 -7.80 -7.81
N ASN A 65 -11.86 -8.09 -6.54
CA ASN A 65 -12.96 -8.97 -6.14
C ASN A 65 -14.14 -8.21 -5.50
N MET A 66 -14.10 -6.88 -5.43
CA MET A 66 -15.31 -6.13 -5.17
C MET A 66 -16.23 -6.25 -6.40
N PRO A 67 -17.51 -6.65 -6.24
CA PRO A 67 -18.47 -6.51 -7.32
C PRO A 67 -18.41 -5.06 -7.79
N HIS A 68 -18.33 -4.89 -9.10
CA HIS A 68 -18.15 -3.63 -9.81
C HIS A 68 -19.42 -2.77 -9.69
N ASP A 69 -19.85 -2.45 -8.47
CA ASP A 69 -20.96 -1.53 -8.21
C ASP A 69 -20.42 -0.10 -8.29
N GLY A 70 -20.05 0.30 -9.50
CA GLY A 70 -20.02 1.68 -10.00
C GLY A 70 -19.29 2.79 -9.21
N GLN A 71 -18.62 2.54 -8.10
CA GLN A 71 -17.98 3.59 -7.30
C GLN A 71 -16.47 3.60 -7.51
N SER A 72 -16.06 4.40 -8.48
CA SER A 72 -14.68 4.84 -8.62
C SER A 72 -14.31 5.70 -7.41
N TYR A 73 -13.65 5.10 -6.41
CA TYR A 73 -12.99 5.87 -5.37
C TYR A 73 -11.69 6.42 -5.94
N SER A 74 -11.70 7.69 -6.32
CA SER A 74 -10.50 8.45 -6.62
C SER A 74 -9.64 8.49 -5.36
N ILE A 75 -8.52 7.77 -5.37
CA ILE A 75 -7.45 7.98 -4.39
C ILE A 75 -6.82 9.33 -4.75
N THR A 76 -7.34 10.41 -4.16
CA THR A 76 -6.63 11.69 -4.14
C THR A 76 -5.44 11.51 -3.20
N CYS A 77 -4.24 11.44 -3.76
CA CYS A 77 -3.06 11.79 -3.01
C CYS A 77 -3.11 13.31 -2.78
N ASP A 78 -3.74 13.74 -1.68
CA ASP A 78 -3.61 15.10 -1.17
C ASP A 78 -2.15 15.31 -0.77
N GLY A 79 -1.36 15.73 -1.77
CA GLY A 79 0.00 16.20 -1.62
C GLY A 79 -0.01 17.47 -0.80
N VAL A 80 0.23 17.35 0.49
CA VAL A 80 0.49 18.50 1.36
C VAL A 80 1.90 19.03 1.04
N GLY A 81 1.94 20.05 0.20
CA GLY A 81 2.82 21.23 0.31
C GLY A 81 4.33 21.03 0.44
N GLY A 82 5.02 21.13 -0.70
CA GLY A 82 6.43 21.51 -0.78
C GLY A 82 6.63 22.36 -2.03
N SER A 83 6.45 23.66 -1.90
CA SER A 83 6.57 24.67 -2.95
C SER A 83 8.03 25.04 -3.19
N ASP A 84 8.52 24.82 -4.41
CA ASP A 84 9.58 25.63 -5.03
C ASP A 84 9.36 25.61 -6.55
N GLY A 85 9.14 26.80 -7.11
CA GLY A 85 8.63 26.99 -8.45
C GLY A 85 9.66 26.74 -9.56
N VAL A 86 9.15 26.28 -10.69
CA VAL A 86 9.59 26.62 -12.05
C VAL A 86 8.45 26.22 -12.99
N GLY A 87 7.96 27.18 -13.77
CA GLY A 87 6.92 26.93 -14.77
C GLY A 87 7.45 26.16 -15.98
N ASP A 88 6.56 25.56 -16.75
CA ASP A 88 6.50 25.70 -18.21
C ASP A 88 5.22 25.00 -18.73
N ALA A 89 4.92 25.24 -20.00
CA ALA A 89 3.64 25.14 -20.65
C ALA A 89 3.09 23.73 -20.88
N GLY A 90 1.77 23.70 -20.97
CA GLY A 90 0.93 22.87 -21.84
C GLY A 90 1.50 21.59 -22.46
N SER A 91 0.81 20.48 -22.21
CA SER A 91 0.33 19.56 -23.26
C SER A 91 -0.67 18.56 -22.67
N SER A 92 -1.95 18.77 -22.98
CA SER A 92 -2.98 17.75 -22.79
C SER A 92 -2.76 16.62 -23.79
N ASN A 93 -2.17 15.51 -23.37
CA ASN A 93 -2.19 14.27 -24.16
C ASN A 93 -3.53 13.56 -23.94
N ILE A 94 -4.55 13.98 -24.68
CA ILE A 94 -5.79 13.20 -24.85
C ILE A 94 -5.52 12.18 -25.96
N LEU A 95 -5.23 10.93 -25.60
CA LEU A 95 -5.29 9.81 -26.54
C LEU A 95 -6.77 9.54 -26.90
N GLN A 96 -7.23 10.07 -28.04
CA GLN A 96 -8.48 9.61 -28.65
C GLN A 96 -8.23 8.28 -29.35
N LEU A 97 -8.79 7.19 -28.83
CA LEU A 97 -8.86 5.90 -29.51
C LEU A 97 -10.02 5.92 -30.51
N THR A 98 -9.71 6.03 -31.80
CA THR A 98 -10.66 5.77 -32.88
C THR A 98 -10.84 4.26 -33.05
N ARG A 99 -12.10 3.81 -32.99
CA ARG A 99 -12.54 2.44 -33.28
C ARG A 99 -12.42 2.19 -34.79
N LEU A 100 -11.62 1.21 -35.20
CA LEU A 100 -11.74 0.61 -36.54
C LEU A 100 -12.72 -0.57 -36.47
N GLU A 101 -13.66 -0.61 -37.40
CA GLU A 101 -14.58 -1.73 -37.67
C GLU A 101 -13.88 -2.90 -38.36
#